data_AF-A0A061DA70-F1
#
_entry.id   AF-A0A061DA70-F1
#
_cell.length_a   1.000
_cell.length_b   1.000
_cell.length_c   1.000
_cell.angle_alpha   90.00
_cell.angle_beta   90.00
_cell.angle_gamma   90.00
#
_symmetry.space_group_name_H-M   'P 1'
#
loop_
_entity.id
_entity.type
_entity.pdbx_description
1 polymer ?
#
loop_
_entity_poly.entity_id
_entity_poly.type
_entity_poly.pdbx_seq_one_letter_code
_entity_poly.pdbx_strand_id
1 'polypeptide(L)'
;MLSLGWVALRAAVKTVAFIAAVLLVCGADAIDTPCDGGHRCKNGATCIKVSRGGIEQNVCICKPQYTGWDCSVELDYCKTHCRSYRKNVNCQQALCNQGNCISRTEYPFYSCDCGAFYTGANCEVEYNPCSQPATNPCDHGVCTFVRGTNQVMCQCKPGWAPNPNQQVMKLSWNGADIFVAPPCSGKTRRGNPCMLCRAEAKAMWHFVFLLSLGILLWRLVSGVYVSIAYRNANTTQ
;
A
#
# COMPACT_ATOMS: atom_id res chain seq x y z
N MET A 1 50.15 1.31 31.88
CA MET A 1 49.03 0.56 31.27
C MET A 1 48.61 -0.71 32.05
N LEU A 2 49.22 -1.07 33.19
CA LEU A 2 48.90 -2.31 33.94
C LEU A 2 48.01 -2.11 35.19
N SER A 3 47.72 -0.87 35.62
CA SER A 3 47.00 -0.60 36.89
C SER A 3 45.47 -0.51 36.75
N LEU A 4 44.94 -0.18 35.57
CA LEU A 4 43.49 -0.02 35.34
C LEU A 4 42.75 -1.37 35.28
N GLY A 5 43.40 -2.43 34.80
CA GLY A 5 42.81 -3.77 34.72
C GLY A 5 42.58 -4.40 36.10
N TRP A 6 43.45 -4.13 37.08
CA TRP A 6 43.34 -4.68 38.43
C TRP A 6 42.17 -4.11 39.23
N VAL A 7 41.84 -2.82 39.03
CA VAL A 7 40.71 -2.17 39.70
C VAL A 7 39.38 -2.67 39.12
N ALA A 8 39.29 -2.81 37.79
CA ALA A 8 38.12 -3.36 37.11
C ALA A 8 37.89 -4.85 37.45
N LEU A 9 38.96 -5.64 37.54
CA LEU A 9 38.90 -7.04 37.95
C LEU A 9 38.42 -7.19 39.40
N ARG A 10 38.94 -6.37 40.33
CA ARG A 10 38.48 -6.36 41.73
C ARG A 10 37.03 -5.91 41.87
N ALA A 11 36.58 -4.95 41.06
CA ALA A 11 35.19 -4.51 41.03
C ALA A 11 34.28 -5.63 40.50
N ALA A 12 34.63 -6.27 39.39
CA ALA A 12 33.90 -7.39 38.80
C ALA A 12 33.82 -8.61 39.73
N VAL A 13 34.91 -8.96 40.42
CA VAL A 13 34.93 -10.05 41.41
C VAL A 13 34.03 -9.74 42.60
N LYS A 14 33.98 -8.48 43.05
CA LYS A 14 33.06 -8.05 44.12
C LYS A 14 31.60 -8.11 43.68
N THR A 15 31.25 -7.71 42.46
CA THR A 15 29.87 -7.82 41.96
C THR A 15 29.45 -9.27 41.76
N VAL A 16 30.31 -10.12 41.20
CA VAL A 16 30.00 -11.56 41.02
C VAL A 16 29.87 -12.26 42.38
N ALA A 17 30.74 -11.95 43.35
CA ALA A 17 30.64 -12.48 44.70
C ALA A 17 29.37 -11.99 45.43
N PHE A 18 28.97 -10.75 45.22
CA PHE A 18 27.74 -10.19 45.80
C PHE A 18 26.49 -10.81 45.16
N ILE A 19 26.48 -10.99 43.85
CA ILE A 19 25.38 -11.67 43.13
C ILE A 19 25.29 -13.14 43.59
N ALA A 20 26.41 -13.86 43.68
CA ALA A 20 26.43 -15.22 44.17
C ALA A 20 25.96 -15.33 45.63
N ALA A 21 26.37 -14.40 46.50
CA ALA A 21 25.90 -14.33 47.88
C ALA A 21 24.40 -14.01 47.98
N VAL A 22 23.89 -13.11 47.13
CA VAL A 22 22.44 -12.79 47.06
C VAL A 22 21.64 -14.00 46.55
N LEU A 23 22.14 -14.73 45.54
CA LEU A 23 21.50 -15.95 45.05
C LEU A 23 21.47 -17.05 46.12
N LEU A 24 22.55 -17.21 46.90
CA LEU A 24 22.64 -18.15 48.03
C LEU A 24 21.73 -17.75 49.20
N VAL A 25 21.59 -16.44 49.50
CA VAL A 25 20.73 -15.93 50.58
C VAL A 25 19.25 -15.95 50.20
N CYS A 26 18.91 -15.74 48.93
CA CYS A 26 17.53 -15.80 48.45
C CYS A 26 17.05 -17.21 48.10
N GLY A 27 17.87 -18.26 48.25
CA GLY A 27 17.53 -19.62 47.81
C GLY A 27 17.15 -19.68 46.32
N ALA A 28 17.67 -18.75 45.52
CA ALA A 28 17.43 -18.69 44.09
C ALA A 28 18.47 -19.57 43.40
N ASP A 29 18.27 -20.88 43.51
CA ASP A 29 19.02 -21.82 42.71
C ASP A 29 18.59 -21.64 41.24
N ALA A 30 19.52 -21.23 40.39
CA ALA A 30 19.37 -21.42 38.95
C ALA A 30 19.58 -22.92 38.67
N ILE A 31 18.57 -23.73 38.98
CA ILE A 31 18.60 -25.17 38.72
C ILE A 31 18.36 -25.33 37.22
N ASP A 32 19.43 -25.63 36.48
CA ASP A 32 19.31 -26.16 35.12
C ASP A 32 18.90 -27.64 35.24
N THR A 33 17.65 -27.87 35.68
CA THR A 33 17.14 -29.22 35.85
C THR A 33 17.03 -29.84 34.46
N PRO A 34 17.74 -30.94 34.18
CA PRO A 34 17.67 -31.57 32.87
C PRO A 34 16.22 -32.02 32.60
N CYS A 35 15.79 -31.88 31.35
CA CYS A 35 14.47 -32.37 30.95
C CYS A 35 14.35 -33.86 31.20
N ASP A 36 13.16 -34.28 31.64
CA ASP A 36 12.86 -35.71 31.76
C ASP A 36 12.90 -36.36 30.37
N GLY A 37 13.34 -37.62 30.28
CA GLY A 37 13.52 -38.35 29.01
C GLY A 37 12.26 -38.54 28.14
N GLY A 38 11.09 -38.09 28.62
CA GLY A 38 9.81 -38.06 27.89
C GLY A 38 9.52 -36.73 27.18
N HIS A 39 10.47 -35.80 27.06
CA HIS A 39 10.23 -34.53 26.36
C HIS A 39 9.91 -34.76 24.87
N ARG A 40 9.04 -33.92 24.31
CA ARG A 40 8.54 -34.09 22.93
C ARG A 40 9.26 -33.21 21.91
N CYS A 41 10.21 -32.38 22.34
CA CYS A 41 10.95 -31.45 21.47
C CYS A 41 11.58 -32.14 20.24
N LYS A 42 11.32 -31.59 19.06
CA LYS A 42 11.78 -32.09 17.75
C LYS A 42 12.84 -31.16 17.13
N ASN A 43 13.37 -31.56 15.97
CA ASN A 43 14.25 -30.75 15.12
C ASN A 43 15.49 -30.18 15.83
N GLY A 44 16.02 -30.93 16.80
CA GLY A 44 17.20 -30.54 17.58
C GLY A 44 16.97 -29.29 18.44
N ALA A 45 15.71 -29.01 18.82
CA ALA A 45 15.36 -27.98 19.78
C ALA A 45 16.02 -28.21 21.14
N THR A 46 16.28 -27.13 21.86
CA THR A 46 16.83 -27.19 23.23
C THR A 46 15.68 -27.35 24.21
N CYS A 47 15.73 -28.36 25.07
CA CYS A 47 14.72 -28.56 26.10
C CYS A 47 15.18 -27.92 27.41
N ILE A 48 14.30 -27.17 28.06
CA ILE A 48 14.51 -26.64 29.40
C ILE A 48 13.35 -27.05 30.31
N LYS A 49 13.65 -27.34 31.58
CA LYS A 49 12.64 -27.63 32.59
C LYS A 49 12.33 -26.35 33.37
N VAL A 50 11.06 -25.98 33.44
CA VAL A 50 10.61 -24.78 34.16
C VAL A 50 9.65 -25.17 35.29
N SER A 51 9.83 -24.57 36.47
CA SER A 51 8.93 -24.74 37.60
C SER A 51 8.10 -23.47 37.78
N ARG A 52 6.76 -23.60 37.69
CA ARG A 52 5.83 -22.48 37.88
C ARG A 52 4.75 -22.87 38.88
N GLY A 53 4.80 -22.27 40.06
CA GLY A 53 3.82 -22.53 41.12
C GLY A 53 3.86 -23.97 41.65
N GLY A 54 5.04 -24.60 41.70
CA GLY A 54 5.22 -25.98 42.15
C GLY A 54 4.92 -27.04 41.09
N ILE A 55 4.56 -26.65 39.85
CA ILE A 55 4.38 -27.56 38.72
C ILE A 55 5.61 -27.49 37.82
N GLU A 56 6.24 -28.64 37.58
CA GLU A 56 7.35 -28.77 36.63
C GLU A 56 6.84 -29.06 35.22
N GLN A 57 7.37 -28.35 34.22
CA GLN A 57 7.01 -28.52 32.81
C GLN A 57 8.25 -28.46 31.91
N ASN A 58 8.27 -29.31 30.88
CA ASN A 58 9.29 -29.26 29.83
C ASN A 58 8.86 -28.26 28.75
N VAL A 59 9.74 -27.29 28.44
CA VAL A 59 9.52 -26.29 27.40
C VAL A 59 10.60 -26.43 26.33
N CYS A 60 10.18 -26.39 25.07
CA CYS A 60 11.06 -26.50 23.92
C CYS A 60 11.44 -25.11 23.39
N ILE A 61 12.73 -24.82 23.34
CA ILE A 61 13.29 -23.66 22.64
C ILE A 61 13.64 -24.11 21.22
N CYS A 62 12.82 -23.68 20.27
CA CYS A 62 12.97 -24.07 18.88
C CYS A 62 14.22 -23.46 18.26
N LYS A 63 14.89 -24.25 17.41
CA LYS A 63 15.90 -23.73 16.49
C LYS A 63 15.26 -22.75 15.49
N PRO A 64 16.05 -21.87 14.86
CA PRO A 64 15.56 -21.06 13.75
C PRO A 64 14.86 -21.92 12.69
N GLN A 65 13.84 -21.38 12.03
CA GLN A 65 12.93 -22.06 11.08
C GLN A 65 11.89 -23.02 11.67
N TYR A 66 11.83 -23.23 12.98
CA TYR A 66 10.81 -24.10 13.58
C TYR A 66 9.94 -23.36 14.60
N THR A 67 8.69 -23.82 14.74
CA THR A 67 7.69 -23.28 15.66
C THR A 67 6.79 -24.39 16.20
N GLY A 68 5.83 -24.02 17.04
CA GLY A 68 4.95 -24.94 17.75
C GLY A 68 5.49 -25.34 19.13
N TRP A 69 4.64 -25.97 19.93
CA TRP A 69 4.95 -26.31 21.32
C TRP A 69 6.06 -27.38 21.46
N ASP A 70 6.27 -28.19 20.43
CA ASP A 70 7.34 -29.20 20.34
C ASP A 70 8.36 -28.93 19.23
N CYS A 71 8.29 -27.76 18.59
CA CYS A 71 9.16 -27.39 17.47
C CYS A 71 9.06 -28.31 16.24
N SER A 72 7.93 -29.00 16.06
CA SER A 72 7.70 -29.87 14.90
C SER A 72 7.28 -29.14 13.63
N VAL A 73 6.80 -27.90 13.73
CA VAL A 73 6.23 -27.14 12.61
C VAL A 73 7.30 -26.26 11.97
N GLU A 74 7.47 -26.35 10.66
CA GLU A 74 8.37 -25.46 9.90
C GLU A 74 7.76 -24.06 9.73
N LEU A 75 8.60 -23.04 9.82
CA LEU A 75 8.20 -21.64 9.67
C LEU A 75 7.97 -21.27 8.21
N ASP A 76 6.70 -21.11 7.83
CA ASP A 76 6.30 -20.44 6.58
C ASP A 76 5.74 -19.03 6.85
N TYR A 77 6.61 -18.02 6.80
CA TYR A 77 6.22 -16.62 6.97
C TYR A 77 5.29 -16.12 5.86
N CYS A 78 5.42 -16.66 4.65
CA CYS A 78 4.63 -16.22 3.50
C CYS A 78 3.19 -16.73 3.53
N LYS A 79 2.85 -17.68 4.41
CA LYS A 79 1.49 -18.26 4.49
C LYS A 79 0.81 -18.12 5.84
N THR A 80 1.43 -18.64 6.91
CA THR A 80 0.73 -18.87 8.19
C THR A 80 1.37 -18.17 9.36
N HIS A 81 2.66 -17.85 9.28
CA HIS A 81 3.42 -17.34 10.41
C HIS A 81 3.76 -15.84 10.31
N CYS A 82 3.14 -15.11 9.39
CA CYS A 82 3.17 -13.65 9.46
C CYS A 82 2.25 -13.16 10.59
N ARG A 83 2.74 -12.22 11.39
CA ARG A 83 1.93 -11.57 12.42
C ARG A 83 1.25 -10.33 11.84
N SER A 84 0.27 -10.53 10.96
CA SER A 84 -0.52 -9.41 10.42
C SER A 84 -1.42 -8.82 11.51
N TYR A 85 -1.34 -7.50 11.71
CA TYR A 85 -2.23 -6.78 12.64
C TYR A 85 -3.66 -6.61 12.06
N ARG A 86 -3.82 -6.73 10.73
CA ARG A 86 -5.10 -6.53 10.05
C ARG A 86 -5.75 -7.85 9.69
N LYS A 87 -7.01 -8.01 10.11
CA LYS A 87 -7.79 -9.26 9.99
C LYS A 87 -8.05 -9.72 8.53
N ASN A 88 -7.96 -8.82 7.55
CA ASN A 88 -8.25 -9.10 6.14
C ASN A 88 -7.02 -8.94 5.22
N VAL A 89 -5.80 -9.06 5.76
CA VAL A 89 -4.57 -8.98 4.97
C VAL A 89 -3.81 -10.29 5.14
N ASN A 90 -3.56 -10.97 4.02
CA ASN A 90 -2.78 -12.22 4.00
C ASN A 90 -1.28 -11.93 4.16
N CYS A 91 -0.49 -12.97 4.40
CA CYS A 91 0.94 -12.83 4.64
C CYS A 91 1.72 -12.28 3.44
N GLN A 92 1.34 -12.69 2.23
CA GLN A 92 1.92 -12.15 0.99
C GLN A 92 1.84 -10.62 0.95
N GLN A 93 0.64 -10.09 1.16
CA GLN A 93 0.37 -8.65 1.11
C GLN A 93 0.96 -7.92 2.31
N ALA A 94 0.93 -8.53 3.49
CA ALA A 94 1.49 -7.93 4.70
C ALA A 94 3.02 -7.78 4.64
N LEU A 95 3.71 -8.76 4.06
CA LEU A 95 5.17 -8.77 3.96
C LEU A 95 5.69 -8.09 2.69
N CYS A 96 5.05 -8.33 1.55
CA CYS A 96 5.58 -7.94 0.23
C CYS A 96 4.67 -6.98 -0.55
N ASN A 97 3.63 -6.40 0.05
CA ASN A 97 2.69 -5.49 -0.62
C ASN A 97 2.11 -6.06 -1.93
N GLN A 98 2.60 -5.59 -3.09
CA GLN A 98 2.20 -6.06 -4.43
C GLN A 98 3.18 -7.08 -5.05
N GLY A 99 4.27 -7.41 -4.36
CA GLY A 99 5.24 -8.41 -4.75
C GLY A 99 4.88 -9.82 -4.30
N ASN A 100 5.74 -10.76 -4.67
CA ASN A 100 5.64 -12.15 -4.30
C ASN A 100 6.54 -12.48 -3.10
N CYS A 101 5.96 -13.04 -2.03
CA CYS A 101 6.73 -13.53 -0.89
C CYS A 101 7.35 -14.88 -1.21
N ILE A 102 8.63 -15.00 -0.90
CA ILE A 102 9.43 -16.21 -1.06
C ILE A 102 9.99 -16.58 0.31
N SER A 103 9.61 -17.74 0.82
CA SER A 103 10.12 -18.25 2.10
C SER A 103 11.61 -18.56 1.99
N ARG A 104 12.38 -18.19 3.01
CA ARG A 104 13.84 -18.38 3.07
C ARG A 104 14.23 -19.17 4.31
N THR A 105 15.38 -19.83 4.22
CA THR A 105 15.99 -20.58 5.33
C THR A 105 16.83 -19.68 6.23
N GLU A 106 17.28 -18.53 5.76
CA GLU A 106 18.11 -17.62 6.54
C GLU A 106 17.32 -16.40 6.99
N TYR A 107 17.68 -15.83 8.15
CA TYR A 107 17.04 -14.62 8.67
C TYR A 107 17.06 -13.50 7.61
N PRO A 108 15.92 -12.85 7.30
CA PRO A 108 14.66 -12.80 8.07
C PRO A 108 13.63 -13.91 7.76
N PHE A 109 14.04 -15.01 7.11
CA PHE A 109 13.26 -16.19 6.72
C PHE A 109 12.18 -15.94 5.65
N TYR A 110 12.25 -14.79 5.01
CA TYR A 110 11.52 -14.49 3.79
C TYR A 110 12.28 -13.46 2.95
N SER A 111 11.89 -13.33 1.69
CA SER A 111 12.27 -12.23 0.80
C SER A 111 11.13 -11.91 -0.13
N CYS A 112 11.09 -10.71 -0.68
CA CYS A 112 10.08 -10.32 -1.64
C CYS A 112 10.65 -10.20 -3.06
N ASP A 113 9.96 -10.78 -4.04
CA ASP A 113 10.14 -10.48 -5.45
C ASP A 113 9.12 -9.39 -5.85
N CYS A 114 9.61 -8.17 -6.05
CA CYS A 114 8.76 -7.00 -6.27
C CYS A 114 8.24 -6.87 -7.71
N GLY A 115 8.71 -7.74 -8.62
CA GLY A 115 8.41 -7.60 -10.03
C GLY A 115 8.96 -6.30 -10.63
N ALA A 116 8.36 -5.85 -11.72
CA ALA A 116 8.92 -4.77 -12.53
C ALA A 116 8.74 -3.36 -11.95
N PHE A 117 7.62 -3.12 -11.24
CA PHE A 117 7.15 -1.76 -10.93
C PHE A 117 7.32 -1.33 -9.47
N TYR A 118 7.96 -2.16 -8.66
CA TYR A 118 8.19 -1.89 -7.24
C TYR A 118 9.61 -2.29 -6.82
N THR A 119 10.09 -1.67 -5.75
CA THR A 119 11.40 -1.95 -5.14
C THR A 119 11.33 -1.76 -3.63
N GLY A 120 12.46 -1.96 -2.95
CA GLY A 120 12.54 -2.03 -1.49
C GLY A 120 12.51 -3.47 -0.97
N ALA A 121 12.79 -3.66 0.32
CA ALA A 121 12.87 -4.99 0.91
C ALA A 121 11.50 -5.70 0.95
N ASN A 122 10.43 -4.91 1.04
CA ASN A 122 9.04 -5.35 1.17
C ASN A 122 8.18 -4.83 0.00
N CYS A 123 8.81 -4.41 -1.10
CA CYS A 123 8.15 -3.85 -2.28
C CYS A 123 7.27 -2.63 -1.98
N GLU A 124 7.72 -1.82 -1.02
CA GLU A 124 7.01 -0.65 -0.51
C GLU A 124 7.23 0.61 -1.36
N VAL A 125 8.24 0.62 -2.22
CA VAL A 125 8.61 1.77 -3.04
C VAL A 125 8.13 1.54 -4.47
N GLU A 126 7.33 2.46 -5.00
CA GLU A 126 7.01 2.47 -6.42
C GLU A 126 8.26 2.74 -7.26
N TYR A 127 8.49 1.88 -8.24
CA TYR A 127 9.58 1.98 -9.20
C TYR A 127 9.04 1.78 -10.61
N ASN A 128 8.33 2.80 -11.09
CA ASN A 128 7.77 2.85 -12.44
C ASN A 128 8.35 4.07 -13.20
N PRO A 129 8.12 4.20 -14.52
CA PRO A 129 8.68 5.30 -15.31
C PRO A 129 8.31 6.70 -14.82
N CYS A 130 7.17 6.84 -14.15
CA CYS A 130 6.70 8.12 -13.59
C CYS A 130 7.22 8.38 -12.17
N SER A 131 7.83 7.40 -11.50
CA SER A 131 8.27 7.53 -10.11
C SER A 131 9.46 8.48 -9.96
N GLN A 132 10.26 8.69 -11.01
CA GLN A 132 11.44 9.56 -10.99
C GLN A 132 11.42 10.53 -12.17
N PRO A 133 11.84 11.81 -11.99
CA PRO A 133 11.87 12.78 -13.08
C PRO A 133 12.78 12.37 -14.25
N ALA A 134 13.91 11.71 -13.96
CA ALA A 134 14.89 11.31 -14.96
C ALA A 134 14.38 10.21 -15.92
N THR A 135 13.37 9.45 -15.52
CA THR A 135 12.81 8.33 -16.30
C THR A 135 11.45 8.67 -16.92
N ASN A 136 10.95 9.89 -16.68
CA ASN A 136 9.63 10.32 -17.13
C ASN A 136 9.59 10.45 -18.67
N PRO A 137 8.77 9.66 -19.37
CA PRO A 137 8.70 9.68 -20.83
C PRO A 137 7.83 10.81 -21.40
N CYS A 138 7.15 11.60 -20.57
CA CYS A 138 6.12 12.57 -21.00
C CYS A 138 6.66 13.95 -21.41
N ASP A 139 7.98 14.17 -21.39
CA ASP A 139 8.62 15.45 -21.73
C ASP A 139 7.99 16.63 -20.97
N HIS A 140 7.28 17.55 -21.63
CA HIS A 140 6.59 18.68 -21.00
C HIS A 140 5.20 18.31 -20.43
N GLY A 141 5.03 17.07 -19.97
CA GLY A 141 3.79 16.52 -19.43
C GLY A 141 3.90 16.04 -17.98
N VAL A 142 2.75 15.89 -17.33
CA VAL A 142 2.60 15.16 -16.08
C VAL A 142 2.42 13.68 -16.42
N CYS A 143 3.23 12.83 -15.79
CA CYS A 143 3.26 11.39 -16.01
C CYS A 143 2.37 10.68 -14.99
N THR A 144 1.50 9.81 -15.47
CA THR A 144 0.65 8.97 -14.62
C THR A 144 0.78 7.52 -15.07
N PHE A 145 1.22 6.64 -14.18
CA PHE A 145 1.26 5.20 -14.42
C PHE A 145 -0.03 4.55 -13.93
N VAL A 146 -0.75 3.88 -14.84
CA VAL A 146 -2.00 3.18 -14.53
C VAL A 146 -1.67 1.75 -14.12
N ARG A 147 -1.80 1.46 -12.82
CA ARG A 147 -1.55 0.12 -12.28
C ARG A 147 -2.49 -0.91 -12.91
N GLY A 148 -1.95 -2.09 -13.22
CA GLY A 148 -2.69 -3.23 -13.77
C GLY A 148 -2.85 -3.23 -15.30
N THR A 149 -2.68 -2.09 -15.98
CA THR A 149 -2.72 -2.01 -17.46
C THR A 149 -1.35 -1.79 -18.09
N ASN A 150 -0.32 -1.51 -17.29
CA ASN A 150 1.03 -1.17 -17.74
C ASN A 150 1.04 0.03 -18.70
N GLN A 151 0.08 0.95 -18.55
CA GLN A 151 -0.05 2.13 -19.39
C GLN A 151 0.49 3.37 -18.68
N VAL A 152 1.22 4.20 -19.43
CA VAL A 152 1.66 5.52 -19.01
C VAL A 152 0.87 6.57 -19.78
N MET A 153 0.17 7.42 -19.04
CA MET A 153 -0.57 8.54 -19.59
C MET A 153 0.19 9.85 -19.36
N CYS A 154 0.24 10.68 -20.40
CA CYS A 154 0.89 11.98 -20.36
C CYS A 154 -0.15 13.09 -20.45
N GLN A 155 -0.30 13.86 -19.37
CA GLN A 155 -1.15 15.06 -19.36
C GLN A 155 -0.28 16.29 -19.65
N CYS A 156 -0.43 16.88 -20.83
CA CYS A 156 0.43 17.98 -21.25
C CYS A 156 0.21 19.24 -20.43
N LYS A 157 1.31 19.89 -20.05
CA LYS A 157 1.27 21.20 -19.39
C LYS A 157 0.77 22.27 -20.37
N PRO A 158 0.23 23.40 -19.87
CA PRO A 158 -0.19 24.51 -20.73
C PRO A 158 0.92 24.94 -21.70
N GLY A 159 0.57 25.12 -22.98
CA GLY A 159 1.55 25.45 -24.03
C GLY A 159 2.07 24.23 -24.80
N TRP A 160 1.76 23.01 -24.36
CA TRP A 160 2.23 21.75 -24.96
C TRP A 160 1.07 20.83 -25.34
N ALA A 161 1.27 20.03 -26.38
CA ALA A 161 0.34 19.08 -26.94
C ALA A 161 1.06 17.76 -27.26
N PRO A 162 0.34 16.63 -27.27
CA PRO A 162 0.89 15.37 -27.74
C PRO A 162 1.37 15.51 -29.19
N ASN A 163 2.48 14.88 -29.53
CA ASN A 163 2.93 14.84 -30.91
C ASN A 163 1.94 14.00 -31.77
N PRO A 164 1.23 14.60 -32.74
CA PRO A 164 0.22 13.89 -33.54
C PRO A 164 0.82 12.84 -34.48
N ASN A 165 2.12 12.96 -34.79
CA ASN A 165 2.82 12.02 -35.67
C ASN A 165 3.43 10.84 -34.90
N GLN A 166 3.29 10.81 -33.58
CA GLN A 166 3.85 9.76 -32.72
C GLN A 166 2.74 8.87 -32.21
N GLN A 167 2.90 7.56 -32.42
CA GLN A 167 1.97 6.55 -31.91
C GLN A 167 2.32 6.17 -30.47
N VAL A 168 1.45 5.36 -29.84
CA VAL A 168 1.73 4.75 -28.54
C VAL A 168 3.04 3.96 -28.66
N MET A 169 4.02 4.30 -27.82
CA MET A 169 5.31 3.64 -27.81
C MET A 169 5.31 2.49 -26.82
N LYS A 170 5.96 1.38 -27.20
CA LYS A 170 6.22 0.25 -26.34
C LYS A 170 7.63 0.40 -25.76
N LEU A 171 7.75 0.45 -24.44
CA LEU A 171 9.04 0.47 -23.74
C LEU A 171 9.14 -0.78 -22.86
N SER A 172 10.36 -1.22 -22.59
CA SER A 172 10.63 -2.29 -21.61
C SER A 172 11.12 -1.66 -20.31
N TRP A 173 10.50 -2.04 -19.19
CA TRP A 173 10.83 -1.58 -17.85
C TRP A 173 11.03 -2.80 -16.94
N ASN A 174 12.26 -3.05 -16.50
CA ASN A 174 12.60 -4.21 -15.67
C ASN A 174 12.04 -5.54 -16.21
N GLY A 175 12.07 -5.73 -17.53
CA GLY A 175 11.57 -6.94 -18.19
C GLY A 175 10.05 -6.99 -18.41
N ALA A 176 9.30 -5.98 -17.96
CA ALA A 176 7.88 -5.82 -18.29
C ALA A 176 7.69 -4.82 -19.43
N ASP A 177 6.75 -5.12 -20.33
CA ASP A 177 6.34 -4.20 -21.38
C ASP A 177 5.35 -3.16 -20.84
N ILE A 178 5.62 -1.89 -21.15
CA ILE A 178 4.75 -0.76 -20.87
C ILE A 178 4.37 -0.02 -22.16
N PHE A 179 3.18 0.58 -22.16
CA PHE A 179 2.65 1.32 -23.29
C PHE A 179 2.49 2.79 -22.91
N VAL A 180 3.22 3.67 -23.59
CA VAL A 180 3.27 5.09 -23.25
C VAL A 180 2.54 5.89 -24.32
N ALA A 181 1.62 6.74 -23.87
CA ALA A 181 0.94 7.71 -24.73
C ALA A 181 1.95 8.67 -25.40
N PRO A 182 1.60 9.29 -26.54
CA PRO A 182 2.52 10.20 -27.23
C PRO A 182 3.00 11.32 -26.29
N PRO A 183 4.31 11.64 -26.29
CA PRO A 183 4.88 12.60 -25.36
C PRO A 183 4.45 14.02 -25.72
N CYS A 184 4.52 14.91 -24.74
CA CYS A 184 4.11 16.31 -24.87
C CYS A 184 5.22 17.17 -25.50
N SER A 185 5.64 16.84 -26.72
CA SER A 185 6.71 17.55 -27.43
C SER A 185 6.22 18.56 -28.47
N GLY A 186 4.92 18.56 -28.80
CA GLY A 186 4.32 19.56 -29.68
C GLY A 186 4.05 20.86 -28.91
N LYS A 187 4.46 22.02 -29.43
CA LYS A 187 3.98 23.30 -28.89
C LYS A 187 2.54 23.53 -29.34
N THR A 188 1.65 23.87 -28.41
CA THR A 188 0.31 24.33 -28.81
C THR A 188 0.50 25.61 -29.61
N ARG A 189 0.13 25.61 -30.89
CA ARG A 189 -0.10 26.88 -31.57
C ARG A 189 -1.29 27.51 -30.85
N ARG A 190 -1.16 28.76 -30.40
CA ARG A 190 -2.31 29.58 -30.01
C ARG A 190 -3.17 29.79 -31.26
N GLY A 191 -3.90 28.76 -31.67
CA GLY A 191 -5.13 28.96 -32.42
C GLY A 191 -6.06 29.71 -31.50
N ASN A 192 -6.70 30.77 -32.01
CA ASN A 192 -7.76 31.47 -31.28
C ASN A 192 -8.63 30.46 -30.53
N PRO A 193 -8.98 30.71 -29.25
CA PRO A 193 -9.89 29.83 -28.55
C PRO A 193 -11.09 29.62 -29.46
N CYS A 194 -11.41 28.36 -29.74
CA CYS A 194 -12.48 27.98 -30.65
C CYS A 194 -13.71 28.83 -30.31
N MET A 195 -14.01 29.86 -31.12
CA MET A 195 -15.16 30.72 -30.91
C MET A 195 -16.45 29.89 -30.97
N LEU A 196 -16.42 28.74 -31.64
CA LEU A 196 -17.50 27.77 -31.67
C LEU A 196 -17.82 27.16 -30.29
N CYS A 197 -16.87 26.99 -29.38
CA CYS A 197 -17.19 26.44 -28.05
C CYS A 197 -17.87 27.46 -27.13
N ARG A 198 -17.75 28.76 -27.39
CA ARG A 198 -18.38 29.83 -26.59
C ARG A 198 -19.70 30.31 -27.19
N ALA A 199 -19.95 30.06 -28.47
CA ALA A 199 -21.20 30.42 -29.15
C ALA A 199 -22.37 29.52 -28.70
N GLU A 200 -22.13 28.21 -28.56
CA GLU A 200 -23.15 27.22 -28.20
C GLU A 200 -23.76 27.46 -26.80
N ALA A 201 -22.94 27.86 -25.82
CA ALA A 201 -23.42 28.09 -24.46
C ALA A 201 -24.38 29.29 -24.34
N LYS A 202 -24.18 30.34 -25.15
CA LYS A 202 -25.07 31.52 -25.17
C LYS A 202 -26.35 31.22 -25.95
N ALA A 203 -26.23 30.54 -27.09
CA ALA A 203 -27.39 30.13 -27.88
C ALA A 203 -28.33 29.23 -27.07
N MET A 204 -27.79 28.28 -26.30
CA MET A 204 -28.57 27.40 -25.44
C MET A 204 -29.41 28.17 -24.40
N TRP A 205 -28.82 29.19 -23.76
CA TRP A 205 -29.54 30.05 -22.81
C TRP A 205 -30.67 30.86 -23.46
N HIS A 206 -30.45 31.37 -24.68
CA HIS A 206 -31.49 32.11 -25.40
C HIS A 206 -32.64 31.20 -25.84
N PHE A 207 -32.37 29.97 -26.29
CA PHE A 207 -33.42 29.00 -26.62
C PHE A 207 -34.24 28.61 -25.39
N VAL A 208 -33.59 28.35 -24.25
CA VAL A 208 -34.29 28.03 -22.99
C VAL A 208 -35.16 29.21 -22.53
N PHE A 209 -34.65 30.45 -22.63
CA PHE A 209 -35.40 31.65 -22.28
C PHE A 209 -36.63 31.85 -23.20
N LEU A 210 -36.47 31.71 -24.52
CA LEU A 210 -37.57 31.87 -25.48
C LEU A 210 -38.63 30.78 -25.33
N LEU A 211 -38.25 29.52 -25.11
CA LEU A 211 -39.18 28.42 -24.81
C LEU A 211 -39.97 28.69 -23.52
N SER A 212 -39.29 29.16 -22.46
CA SER A 212 -39.95 29.50 -21.19
C SER A 212 -40.96 30.64 -21.36
N LEU A 213 -40.61 31.67 -22.12
CA LEU A 213 -41.49 32.79 -22.42
C LEU A 213 -42.71 32.35 -23.25
N GLY A 214 -42.51 31.48 -24.24
CA GLY A 214 -43.58 30.92 -25.06
C GLY A 214 -44.57 30.08 -24.24
N ILE A 215 -44.09 29.26 -23.31
CA ILE A 215 -44.94 28.48 -22.41
C ILE A 215 -45.75 29.39 -21.49
N LEU A 216 -45.13 30.44 -20.93
CA LEU A 216 -45.82 31.43 -20.09
C LEU A 216 -46.93 32.15 -20.87
N LEU A 217 -46.64 32.61 -22.09
CA LEU A 217 -47.62 33.28 -22.95
C LEU A 217 -48.78 32.35 -23.31
N TRP A 218 -48.49 31.10 -23.66
CA TRP A 218 -49.52 30.11 -23.94
C TRP A 218 -50.45 29.88 -22.74
N ARG A 219 -49.89 29.75 -21.53
CA ARG A 219 -50.67 29.60 -20.29
C ARG A 219 -51.54 30.82 -20.00
N LEU A 220 -51.03 32.03 -20.21
CA LEU A 220 -51.78 33.26 -20.03
C LEU A 220 -52.93 33.37 -21.04
N VAL A 221 -52.67 33.09 -22.32
CA VAL A 221 -53.70 33.13 -23.37
C VAL A 221 -54.78 32.07 -23.12
N SER A 222 -54.40 30.84 -22.76
CA SER A 222 -55.37 29.80 -22.39
C SER A 222 -56.18 30.19 -21.15
N GLY A 223 -55.56 30.80 -20.13
CA GLY A 223 -56.24 31.28 -18.94
C GLY A 223 -57.24 32.41 -19.23
N VAL A 224 -56.85 33.37 -20.07
CA VAL A 224 -57.73 34.45 -20.53
C VAL A 224 -58.87 33.90 -21.38
N TYR A 225 -58.59 32.98 -22.30
CA TYR A 225 -59.60 32.34 -23.14
C TYR A 225 -60.66 31.60 -22.29
N VAL A 226 -60.24 30.81 -21.31
CA VAL A 226 -61.15 30.14 -20.37
C VAL A 226 -61.95 31.14 -19.54
N SER A 227 -61.32 32.24 -19.10
CA SER A 227 -62.00 33.28 -18.31
C SER A 227 -63.05 34.06 -19.13
N ILE A 228 -62.79 34.32 -20.41
CA ILE A 228 -63.74 34.94 -21.34
C ILE A 228 -64.88 33.97 -21.65
N ALA A 229 -64.57 32.69 -21.90
CA ALA A 229 -65.57 31.65 -22.11
C ALA A 229 -66.51 31.51 -20.89
N TYR A 230 -65.95 31.57 -19.67
CA TYR A 230 -66.73 31.52 -18.43
C TYR A 230 -67.63 32.76 -18.24
N ARG A 231 -67.14 33.97 -18.55
CA ARG A 231 -67.99 35.18 -18.50
C ARG A 231 -69.14 35.12 -19.51
N ASN A 232 -68.87 34.70 -20.74
CA ASN A 232 -69.88 34.61 -21.79
C ASN A 232 -70.99 33.58 -21.45
N ALA A 233 -70.65 32.50 -20.75
CA ALA A 233 -71.61 31.50 -20.28
C ALA A 233 -72.53 32.02 -19.15
N ASN A 234 -72.05 32.93 -18.30
CA ASN A 234 -72.83 33.49 -17.18
C ASN A 234 -73.69 34.72 -17.57
N THR A 235 -73.50 35.30 -18.77
CA THR A 235 -74.34 36.41 -19.29
C THR A 235 -75.59 35.94 -20.04
N THR A 236 -75.82 34.63 -20.13
CA THR A 236 -76.97 34.00 -20.83
C THR A 236 -78.02 33.39 -19.89
N GLN A 237 -78.03 33.77 -18.60
CA GLN A 237 -79.15 33.58 -17.67
C GLN A 237 -79.72 34.94 -17.28
#